data_AF-A0A924G719-F1
#
_entry.id   AF-A0A924G719-F1
#
_cell.length_a   1.000
_cell.length_b   1.000
_cell.length_c   1.000
_cell.angle_alpha   90.00
_cell.angle_beta   90.00
_cell.angle_gamma   90.00
#
_symmetry.space_group_name_H-M   'P 1'
#
loop_
_entity.id
_entity.type
_entity.pdbx_description
1 polymer ?
#
loop_
_entity_poly.entity_id
_entity_poly.type
_entity_poly.pdbx_seq_one_letter_code
_entity_poly.pdbx_strand_id
1 'polypeptide(L)'
;QLYDTHYTERFMDQPSENPEGYKKTAVTTYANQYRGLLRIVHGTSDDNVHLQNSIQLINALQDLKKHFELMVYPGERHGISALKGLHNRIESYRFYYNNLLNKPMPEDFLK
;
A
#
# COMPACT_ATOMS: atom_id res chain seq x y z
N GLN A 1 12.00 5.55 -10.68
CA GLN A 1 11.22 4.45 -11.28
C GLN A 1 11.39 3.21 -10.43
N LEU A 2 10.32 2.48 -10.16
CA LEU A 2 10.31 1.33 -9.23
C LEU A 2 9.57 0.09 -9.76
N TYR A 3 9.09 0.12 -11.01
CA TYR A 3 8.33 -0.96 -11.63
C TYR A 3 8.97 -1.32 -12.98
N ASP A 4 8.65 -2.50 -13.51
CA ASP A 4 9.33 -3.02 -14.71
C ASP A 4 9.03 -2.17 -15.96
N THR A 5 10.04 -2.05 -16.82
CA THR A 5 9.97 -1.20 -18.03
C THR A 5 8.99 -1.74 -19.06
N HIS A 6 8.92 -3.07 -19.23
CA HIS A 6 8.05 -3.68 -20.24
C HIS A 6 6.56 -3.38 -19.99
N TYR A 7 6.11 -3.52 -18.73
CA TYR A 7 4.75 -3.19 -18.36
C TYR A 7 4.52 -1.68 -18.37
N THR A 8 5.40 -0.91 -17.72
CA THR A 8 5.16 0.52 -17.52
C THR A 8 5.19 1.29 -18.82
N GLU A 9 6.23 1.10 -19.65
CA GLU A 9 6.40 1.86 -20.89
C GLU A 9 5.38 1.46 -21.96
N ARG A 10 4.86 0.23 -21.93
CA ARG A 10 3.77 -0.20 -22.81
C ARG A 10 2.50 0.65 -22.65
N PHE A 11 2.23 1.15 -21.44
CA PHE A 11 1.00 1.89 -21.14
C PHE A 11 1.22 3.37 -20.83
N MET A 12 2.44 3.75 -20.46
CA MET A 12 2.79 5.10 -20.02
C MET A 12 3.83 5.78 -20.90
N ASP A 13 4.33 5.13 -21.97
CA ASP A 13 5.51 5.54 -22.75
C ASP A 13 6.78 5.65 -21.89
N GLN A 14 7.90 6.06 -22.48
CA GLN A 14 9.11 6.31 -21.70
C GLN A 14 8.92 7.54 -20.79
N PRO A 15 9.54 7.57 -19.60
CA PRO A 15 9.47 8.74 -18.72
C PRO A 15 9.94 10.04 -19.36
N SER A 16 10.89 9.96 -20.31
CA SER A 16 11.36 11.10 -21.09
C SER A 16 10.30 11.64 -22.06
N GLU A 17 9.39 10.78 -22.50
CA GLU A 17 8.35 11.09 -23.49
C GLU A 17 7.04 11.48 -22.80
N ASN A 18 6.78 10.98 -21.59
CA ASN A 18 5.57 11.27 -20.81
C ASN A 18 5.85 11.71 -19.35
N PRO A 19 6.73 12.69 -19.10
CA PRO A 19 7.13 13.06 -17.73
C PRO A 19 5.94 13.51 -16.87
N GLU A 20 4.97 14.22 -17.47
CA GLU A 20 3.77 14.65 -16.79
C GLU A 20 2.81 13.50 -16.46
N GLY A 21 2.72 12.48 -17.31
CA GLY A 21 1.93 11.28 -17.03
C GLY A 21 2.45 10.55 -15.80
N TYR A 22 3.75 10.28 -15.74
CA TYR A 22 4.39 9.65 -14.59
C TYR A 22 4.21 10.47 -13.30
N LYS A 23 4.33 11.80 -13.39
CA LYS A 23 4.10 12.70 -12.23
C LYS A 23 2.66 12.67 -11.76
N LYS A 24 1.70 12.70 -12.68
CA LYS A 24 0.25 12.74 -12.36
C LYS A 24 -0.28 11.41 -11.84
N THR A 25 0.36 10.28 -12.14
CA THR A 25 -0.07 8.96 -11.66
C THR A 25 0.69 8.48 -10.43
N ALA A 26 1.80 9.14 -10.07
CA ALA A 26 2.49 8.88 -8.81
C ALA A 26 1.62 9.27 -7.60
N VAL A 27 1.34 8.30 -6.72
CA VAL A 27 0.53 8.52 -5.51
C VAL A 27 1.12 9.54 -4.55
N THR A 28 2.46 9.67 -4.52
CA THR A 28 3.19 10.64 -3.68
C THR A 28 2.85 12.08 -4.04
N THR A 29 2.50 12.37 -5.30
CA THR A 29 2.05 13.68 -5.77
C THR A 29 0.84 14.20 -5.01
N TYR A 30 0.00 13.30 -4.49
CA TYR A 30 -1.25 13.64 -3.80
C TYR A 30 -1.22 13.27 -2.30
N ALA A 31 -0.05 12.98 -1.73
CA ALA A 31 0.08 12.57 -0.33
C ALA A 31 -0.48 13.60 0.67
N ASN A 32 -0.55 14.88 0.30
CA ASN A 32 -1.17 15.92 1.13
C ASN A 32 -2.70 16.00 0.99
N GLN A 33 -3.28 15.42 -0.06
CA GLN A 33 -4.69 15.59 -0.44
C GLN A 33 -5.61 14.48 0.08
N TYR A 34 -5.06 13.32 0.48
CA TYR A 34 -5.91 12.23 0.96
C TYR A 34 -6.64 12.61 2.26
N ARG A 35 -7.85 12.07 2.40
CA ARG A 35 -8.73 12.26 3.56
C ARG A 35 -9.14 10.90 4.11
N GLY A 36 -9.32 10.84 5.42
CA GLY A 36 -9.66 9.61 6.13
C GLY A 36 -8.44 8.86 6.64
N LEU A 37 -8.63 7.58 6.91
CA LEU A 37 -7.63 6.70 7.52
C LEU A 37 -6.99 5.83 6.46
N LEU A 38 -5.69 5.58 6.62
CA LEU A 38 -4.88 4.85 5.65
C LEU A 38 -4.16 3.70 6.34
N ARG A 39 -4.30 2.51 5.77
CA ARG A 39 -3.53 1.32 6.13
C ARG A 39 -2.77 0.82 4.90
N ILE A 40 -1.46 0.69 5.03
CA ILE A 40 -0.54 0.23 3.99
C ILE A 40 -0.07 -1.17 4.38
N VAL A 41 -0.07 -2.11 3.43
CA VAL A 41 0.34 -3.49 3.65
C VAL A 41 1.32 -3.93 2.58
N HIS A 42 2.41 -4.60 2.94
CA HIS A 42 3.42 -5.03 1.98
C HIS A 42 4.21 -6.27 2.44
N GLY A 43 4.50 -7.20 1.53
CA GLY A 43 5.45 -8.29 1.74
C GLY A 43 6.91 -7.84 1.58
N THR A 44 7.83 -8.29 2.44
CA THR A 44 9.24 -7.82 2.34
C THR A 44 10.00 -8.40 1.15
N SER A 45 9.49 -9.47 0.56
CA SER A 45 10.14 -10.22 -0.52
C SER A 45 9.35 -10.12 -1.82
N ASP A 46 8.55 -9.07 -1.98
CA ASP A 46 7.84 -8.76 -3.23
C ASP A 46 8.85 -8.42 -4.33
N ASP A 47 8.90 -9.32 -5.33
CA ASP A 47 9.74 -9.26 -6.50
C ASP A 47 9.03 -8.63 -7.71
N ASN A 48 7.74 -8.30 -7.58
CA ASN A 48 6.94 -7.66 -8.60
C ASN A 48 6.76 -6.16 -8.29
N VAL A 49 6.12 -5.85 -7.16
CA VAL A 49 6.01 -4.47 -6.67
C VAL A 49 6.94 -4.34 -5.48
N HIS A 50 8.17 -3.90 -5.70
CA HIS A 50 9.13 -3.85 -4.59
C HIS A 50 8.69 -2.94 -3.43
N LEU A 51 9.08 -3.30 -2.21
CA LEU A 51 8.77 -2.58 -0.96
C LEU A 51 9.13 -1.08 -1.01
N GLN A 52 10.13 -0.72 -1.81
CA GLN A 52 10.55 0.65 -2.10
C GLN A 52 9.36 1.54 -2.52
N ASN A 53 8.34 1.00 -3.18
CA ASN A 53 7.12 1.74 -3.53
C ASN A 53 6.39 2.24 -2.29
N SER A 54 6.19 1.36 -1.30
CA SER A 54 5.59 1.77 -0.02
C SER A 54 6.51 2.67 0.79
N ILE A 55 7.83 2.45 0.76
CA ILE A 55 8.80 3.31 1.46
C ILE A 55 8.71 4.76 0.97
N GLN A 56 8.59 4.99 -0.34
CA GLN A 56 8.44 6.35 -0.89
C GLN A 56 7.15 7.02 -0.41
N LEU A 57 6.04 6.28 -0.36
CA LEU A 57 4.76 6.81 0.13
C LEU A 57 4.82 7.15 1.63
N ILE A 58 5.32 6.23 2.47
CA ILE A 58 5.37 6.48 3.91
C ILE A 58 6.32 7.62 4.27
N ASN A 59 7.44 7.79 3.54
CA ASN A 59 8.33 8.93 3.73
C ASN A 59 7.57 10.25 3.47
N ALA A 60 6.87 10.36 2.33
CA ALA A 60 6.09 11.54 2.01
C ALA A 60 4.98 11.82 3.03
N LEU A 61 4.30 10.77 3.53
CA LEU A 61 3.30 10.90 4.58
C LEU A 61 3.90 11.38 5.91
N GLN A 62 5.06 10.86 6.29
CA GLN A 62 5.78 11.25 7.50
C GLN A 62 6.24 12.71 7.45
N ASP A 63 6.81 13.15 6.33
CA ASP A 63 7.21 14.55 6.10
C ASP A 63 6.02 15.52 6.26
N LEU A 64 4.83 15.07 5.85
CA LEU A 64 3.57 15.81 5.97
C LEU A 64 2.86 15.62 7.31
N LYS A 65 3.46 14.86 8.26
CA LYS A 65 2.88 14.53 9.57
C LYS A 65 1.50 13.87 9.49
N LYS A 66 1.29 13.07 8.45
CA LYS A 66 0.03 12.38 8.17
C LYS A 66 0.00 11.05 8.93
N HIS A 67 -1.14 10.73 9.54
CA HIS A 67 -1.33 9.47 10.25
C HIS A 67 -1.67 8.32 9.28
N PHE A 68 -1.00 7.19 9.45
CA PHE A 68 -1.24 5.95 8.71
C PHE A 68 -0.82 4.74 9.56
N GLU A 69 -1.35 3.58 9.21
CA GLU A 69 -0.89 2.28 9.72
C GLU A 69 -0.07 1.56 8.65
N LEU A 70 1.00 0.88 9.05
CA LEU A 70 1.83 0.07 8.17
C LEU A 70 1.92 -1.35 8.73
N MET A 71 1.62 -2.34 7.89
CA MET A 71 1.78 -3.75 8.20
C MET A 71 2.73 -4.40 7.19
N VAL A 72 3.85 -4.91 7.68
CA VAL A 72 4.84 -5.60 6.86
C VAL A 72 4.77 -7.10 7.12
N TYR A 73 4.81 -7.91 6.07
CA TYR A 73 4.80 -9.37 6.15
C TYR A 73 6.16 -9.95 5.70
N PRO A 74 7.03 -10.34 6.65
CA PRO A 74 8.36 -10.85 6.34
C PRO A 74 8.32 -12.10 5.47
N GLY A 75 9.11 -12.14 4.40
CA GLY A 75 9.21 -13.28 3.48
C GLY A 75 8.03 -13.48 2.53
N GLU A 76 6.94 -12.72 2.68
CA GLU A 76 5.85 -12.74 1.70
C GLU A 76 6.25 -11.94 0.46
N ARG A 77 5.77 -12.38 -0.70
CA ARG A 77 5.97 -11.72 -1.99
C ARG A 77 4.79 -10.79 -2.31
N HIS A 78 4.39 -10.74 -3.57
CA HIS A 78 3.23 -9.97 -4.03
C HIS A 78 1.88 -10.44 -3.45
N GLY A 79 1.80 -11.71 -3.06
CA GLY A 79 0.67 -12.27 -2.31
C GLY A 79 1.06 -12.53 -0.85
N ILE A 80 0.12 -12.28 0.07
CA ILE A 80 0.23 -12.65 1.48
C ILE A 80 -0.64 -13.87 1.71
N SER A 81 0.00 -14.99 2.06
CA SER A 81 -0.64 -16.31 2.00
C SER A 81 -0.59 -17.08 3.32
N ALA A 82 -1.27 -18.23 3.35
CA ALA A 82 -1.34 -19.12 4.50
C ALA A 82 -1.71 -18.39 5.81
N LEU A 83 -1.00 -18.66 6.91
CA LEU A 83 -1.27 -18.08 8.22
C LEU A 83 -1.14 -16.56 8.23
N LYS A 84 -0.20 -15.99 7.47
CA LYS A 84 -0.05 -14.53 7.35
C LYS A 84 -1.18 -13.92 6.53
N GLY A 85 -1.70 -14.63 5.54
CA GLY A 85 -2.88 -14.24 4.79
C GLY A 85 -4.12 -14.16 5.68
N LEU A 86 -4.30 -15.16 6.55
CA LEU A 86 -5.35 -15.15 7.58
C LEU A 86 -5.18 -13.96 8.54
N HIS A 87 -3.97 -13.76 9.07
CA HIS A 87 -3.65 -12.60 9.91
C HIS A 87 -3.99 -11.27 9.21
N ASN A 88 -3.59 -11.09 7.95
CA ASN A 88 -3.89 -9.89 7.18
C ASN A 88 -5.39 -9.65 7.01
N ARG A 89 -6.15 -10.70 6.78
CA ARG A 89 -7.61 -10.63 6.69
C ARG A 89 -8.23 -10.16 8.01
N ILE A 90 -7.81 -10.75 9.13
CA ILE A 90 -8.29 -10.40 10.47
C ILE A 90 -7.97 -8.93 10.78
N GLU A 91 -6.74 -8.49 10.55
CA GLU A 91 -6.34 -7.10 10.79
C GLU A 91 -7.06 -6.10 9.87
N SER A 92 -7.39 -6.51 8.64
CA SER A 92 -8.22 -5.69 7.76
C SER A 92 -9.64 -5.53 8.34
N TYR A 93 -10.23 -6.60 8.89
CA TYR A 93 -11.51 -6.50 9.59
C TYR A 93 -11.43 -5.61 10.81
N ARG A 94 -10.42 -5.76 11.68
CA ARG A 94 -10.22 -4.86 12.82
C ARG A 94 -10.18 -3.40 12.38
N PHE A 95 -9.41 -3.10 11.34
CA PHE A 95 -9.32 -1.76 10.79
C PHE A 95 -10.70 -1.24 10.36
N TYR A 96 -11.47 -2.00 9.58
CA TYR A 96 -12.80 -1.55 9.13
C TYR A 96 -13.79 -1.40 10.28
N TYR A 97 -13.83 -2.34 11.21
CA TYR A 97 -14.77 -2.30 12.33
C TYR A 97 -14.50 -1.11 13.26
N ASN A 98 -13.23 -0.86 13.56
CA ASN A 98 -12.84 0.25 14.43
C ASN A 98 -12.99 1.60 13.74
N ASN A 99 -12.61 1.70 12.47
CA ASN A 99 -12.39 2.99 11.82
C ASN A 99 -13.47 3.41 10.81
N LEU A 100 -14.21 2.45 10.25
CA LEU A 100 -15.28 2.72 9.29
C LEU A 100 -16.67 2.49 9.91
N LEU A 101 -16.86 1.34 10.57
CA LEU A 101 -18.17 0.95 11.10
C LEU A 101 -18.43 1.47 12.51
N ASN A 102 -17.37 1.82 13.25
CA ASN A 102 -17.41 2.19 14.67
C ASN A 102 -18.17 1.15 15.52
N LYS A 103 -17.86 -0.13 15.32
CA LYS A 103 -18.50 -1.26 15.97
C LYS A 103 -17.46 -2.27 16.45
N PRO A 104 -17.73 -3.03 17.52
CA PRO A 104 -16.87 -4.14 17.89
C PRO A 104 -16.85 -5.18 16.77
N MET A 105 -15.67 -5.74 16.49
CA MET A 105 -15.53 -6.82 15.53
C MET A 105 -16.15 -8.12 16.10
N PRO A 106 -16.98 -8.84 15.33
CA PRO A 106 -17.52 -10.13 15.74
C PRO A 106 -16.41 -11.14 16.08
N GLU A 107 -16.54 -11.85 17.21
CA GLU A 107 -15.53 -12.81 17.66
C GLU A 107 -15.31 -13.96 16.66
N ASP A 108 -16.33 -14.34 15.90
CA ASP A 108 -16.23 -15.39 14.88
C ASP A 108 -15.24 -15.05 13.76
N PHE A 109 -14.88 -13.78 13.59
CA PHE A 109 -13.88 -13.36 12.60
C PHE A 109 -12.44 -13.57 13.06
N LEU A 110 -12.22 -13.93 14.33
CA LEU A 110 -10.90 -14.27 14.87
C LEU A 110 -10.50 -15.74 14.60
N LYS A 111 -11.44 -16.55 14.11
CA LYS A 111 -11.26 -17.96 13.76
C LYS A 111 -10.75 -18.10 12.32
#